data_AF-A0A7S0LKM1-F1
#
_entry.id   AF-A0A7S0LKM1-F1
#
_cell.length_a   1.000
_cell.length_b   1.000
_cell.length_c   1.000
_cell.angle_alpha   90.00
_cell.angle_beta   90.00
_cell.angle_gamma   90.00
#
_symmetry.space_group_name_H-M   'P 1'
#
loop_
_entity.id
_entity.type
_entity.pdbx_description
1 polymer ?
#
loop_
_entity_poly.entity_id
_entity_poly.type
_entity_poly.pdbx_seq_one_letter_code
_entity_poly.pdbx_strand_id
1 'polypeptide(L)'
;ASSKLELKRSRELKRAHERSAAWLAFIELYHRFVLEWVVPQFNNVPILYQRKPILRVVLPGSVAPTKSHCDADYLHDCNELNFWVPLTQAAGSNSLWSESSPGAGDFAPFVAGPGEAIRFYGNRCEHFTVANESSGSTRVSFDFRVIPLHLYRPPSEDAAKRSMHVLDLGRSNCYYVLAEPAASAGVLP
;
A
#
# COMPACT_ATOMS: atom_id res chain seq x y z
N ALA A 1 23.77 10.77 -8.05
CA ALA A 1 23.10 11.32 -6.85
C ALA A 1 22.46 12.64 -7.25
N SER A 2 21.17 12.86 -6.96
CA SER A 2 20.48 14.13 -7.30
C SER A 2 21.04 15.31 -6.52
N SER A 3 21.07 16.48 -7.16
CA SER A 3 21.58 17.71 -6.54
C SER A 3 20.66 18.20 -5.42
N LYS A 4 21.19 19.00 -4.47
CA LYS A 4 20.38 19.65 -3.41
C LYS A 4 19.22 20.46 -3.98
N LEU A 5 19.42 21.08 -5.14
CA LEU A 5 18.41 21.87 -5.84
C LEU A 5 17.28 21.00 -6.39
N GLU A 6 17.62 19.85 -7.01
CA GLU A 6 16.64 18.88 -7.50
C GLU A 6 15.77 18.32 -6.37
N LEU A 7 16.39 18.01 -5.22
CA LEU A 7 15.66 17.54 -4.04
C LEU A 7 14.69 18.59 -3.50
N LYS A 8 15.11 19.87 -3.47
CA LYS A 8 14.23 20.98 -3.06
C LYS A 8 13.03 21.10 -4.00
N ARG A 9 13.29 21.15 -5.32
CA ARG A 9 12.24 21.23 -6.34
C ARG A 9 11.27 20.05 -6.28
N SER A 10 11.78 18.83 -6.09
CA SER A 10 10.96 17.62 -5.94
C SER A 10 10.01 17.72 -4.74
N ARG A 11 10.50 18.21 -3.59
CA ARG A 11 9.66 18.43 -2.40
C ARG A 11 8.58 19.48 -2.63
N GLU A 12 8.90 20.56 -3.35
CA GLU A 12 7.93 21.61 -3.69
C GLU A 12 6.84 21.09 -4.63
N LEU A 13 7.22 20.36 -5.68
CA LEU A 13 6.30 19.71 -6.61
C LEU A 13 5.39 18.71 -5.88
N LYS A 14 5.96 17.88 -4.99
CA LYS A 14 5.17 16.96 -4.16
C LYS A 14 4.13 17.70 -3.34
N ARG A 15 4.52 18.78 -2.63
CA ARG A 15 3.59 19.58 -1.83
C ARG A 15 2.52 20.27 -2.67
N ALA A 16 2.86 20.73 -3.88
CA ALA A 16 1.90 21.31 -4.80
C ALA A 16 0.90 20.25 -5.29
N HIS A 17 1.39 19.07 -5.67
CA HIS A 17 0.55 17.94 -6.08
C HIS A 17 -0.39 17.49 -4.95
N GLU A 18 0.11 17.36 -3.72
CA GLU A 18 -0.69 16.97 -2.55
C GLU A 18 -1.76 18.01 -2.14
N ARG A 19 -1.74 19.21 -2.75
CA ARG A 19 -2.77 20.25 -2.59
C ARG A 19 -3.64 20.43 -3.84
N SER A 20 -3.38 19.66 -4.89
CA SER A 20 -4.16 19.73 -6.13
C SER A 20 -5.55 19.13 -5.93
N ALA A 21 -6.54 19.63 -6.66
CA ALA A 21 -7.90 19.10 -6.61
C ALA A 21 -7.96 17.60 -6.95
N ALA A 22 -7.15 17.14 -7.93
CA ALA A 22 -7.07 15.74 -8.32
C ALA A 22 -6.57 14.85 -7.17
N TRP A 23 -5.54 15.29 -6.44
CA TRP A 23 -5.04 14.55 -5.29
C TRP A 23 -6.05 14.50 -4.15
N LEU A 24 -6.71 15.62 -3.83
CA LEU A 24 -7.71 15.68 -2.79
C LEU A 24 -8.89 14.75 -3.11
N ALA A 25 -9.39 14.78 -4.35
CA ALA A 25 -10.42 13.88 -4.82
C ALA A 25 -9.99 12.40 -4.76
N PHE A 26 -8.74 12.09 -5.13
CA PHE A 26 -8.21 10.73 -5.03
C PHE A 26 -8.13 10.24 -3.57
N ILE A 27 -7.61 11.05 -2.64
CA ILE A 27 -7.50 10.65 -1.24
C ILE A 27 -8.87 10.51 -0.58
N GLU A 28 -9.84 11.36 -0.93
CA GLU A 28 -11.22 11.21 -0.48
C GLU A 28 -11.83 9.88 -0.99
N LEU A 29 -11.67 9.58 -2.28
CA LEU A 29 -12.13 8.32 -2.85
C LEU A 29 -11.42 7.10 -2.24
N TYR A 30 -10.11 7.20 -1.99
CA TYR A 30 -9.34 6.16 -1.33
C TYR A 30 -9.83 5.91 0.11
N HIS A 31 -10.09 6.97 0.87
CA HIS A 31 -10.64 6.84 2.21
C HIS A 31 -12.01 6.16 2.21
N ARG A 32 -12.91 6.57 1.29
CA ARG A 32 -14.20 5.92 1.09
C ARG A 32 -14.05 4.46 0.70
N PHE A 33 -13.17 4.13 -0.24
CA PHE A 33 -12.87 2.74 -0.62
C PHE A 33 -12.42 1.91 0.59
N VAL A 34 -11.60 2.47 1.48
CA VAL A 34 -11.19 1.80 2.72
C VAL A 34 -12.39 1.55 3.64
N LEU A 35 -13.22 2.56 3.89
CA LEU A 35 -14.37 2.44 4.78
C LEU A 35 -15.47 1.51 4.23
N GLU A 36 -15.81 1.67 2.95
CA GLU A 36 -16.96 1.03 2.31
C GLU A 36 -16.66 -0.39 1.84
N TRP A 37 -15.40 -0.69 1.49
CA TRP A 37 -15.02 -1.99 0.93
C TRP A 37 -13.97 -2.74 1.74
N VAL A 38 -12.90 -2.07 2.20
CA VAL A 38 -11.80 -2.74 2.92
C VAL A 38 -12.20 -3.14 4.35
N VAL A 39 -12.78 -2.23 5.15
CA VAL A 39 -13.22 -2.50 6.54
C VAL A 39 -14.14 -3.73 6.62
N PRO A 40 -15.14 -3.91 5.74
CA PRO A 40 -15.94 -5.13 5.69
C PRO A 40 -15.14 -6.44 5.52
N GLN A 41 -14.00 -6.41 4.82
CA GLN A 41 -13.12 -7.60 4.67
C GLN A 41 -12.47 -8.06 5.98
N PHE A 42 -12.55 -7.22 7.02
CA PHE A 42 -12.06 -7.47 8.37
C PHE A 42 -13.22 -7.61 9.37
N ASN A 43 -14.39 -8.06 8.93
CA ASN A 43 -15.58 -8.23 9.77
C ASN A 43 -16.03 -6.92 10.45
N ASN A 44 -15.81 -5.78 9.80
CA ASN A 44 -16.15 -4.46 10.31
C ASN A 44 -15.51 -4.14 11.68
N VAL A 45 -14.31 -4.65 11.97
CA VAL A 45 -13.53 -4.14 13.11
C VAL A 45 -12.79 -2.86 12.72
N PRO A 46 -12.48 -1.96 13.67
CA PRO A 46 -11.60 -0.82 13.41
C PRO A 46 -10.25 -1.28 12.86
N ILE A 47 -9.75 -0.60 11.82
CA ILE A 47 -8.46 -0.90 11.20
C ILE A 47 -7.58 0.36 11.17
N LEU A 48 -6.28 0.15 11.23
CA LEU A 48 -5.27 1.12 10.83
C LEU A 48 -4.93 0.86 9.37
N TYR A 49 -4.87 1.89 8.54
CA TYR A 49 -4.47 1.75 7.15
C TYR A 49 -3.45 2.82 6.77
N GLN A 50 -2.58 2.51 5.83
CA GLN A 50 -1.56 3.43 5.33
C GLN A 50 -2.24 4.67 4.72
N ARG A 51 -1.96 5.85 5.29
CA ARG A 51 -2.60 7.13 4.98
C ARG A 51 -2.55 7.51 3.50
N LYS A 52 -1.39 7.31 2.90
CA LYS A 52 -1.12 7.63 1.49
C LYS A 52 -0.71 6.34 0.79
N PRO A 53 -1.50 5.84 -0.17
CA PRO A 53 -1.12 4.65 -0.91
C PRO A 53 0.10 4.97 -1.80
N ILE A 54 0.86 3.93 -2.16
CA ILE A 54 2.02 4.07 -3.03
C ILE A 54 1.58 3.79 -4.46
N LEU A 55 1.52 4.83 -5.30
CA LEU A 55 1.31 4.69 -6.73
C LEU A 55 2.59 4.20 -7.41
N ARG A 56 2.46 3.24 -8.32
CA ARG A 56 3.54 2.72 -9.16
C ARG A 56 3.10 2.74 -10.62
N VAL A 57 3.97 3.31 -11.47
CA VAL A 57 3.83 3.34 -12.92
C VAL A 57 5.04 2.63 -13.52
N VAL A 58 4.81 1.53 -14.23
CA VAL A 58 5.87 0.66 -14.78
C VAL A 58 5.69 0.57 -16.28
N LEU A 59 6.58 1.22 -17.03
CA LEU A 59 6.51 1.30 -18.48
C LEU A 59 6.94 -0.01 -19.14
N PRO A 60 6.47 -0.32 -20.37
CA PRO A 60 7.04 -1.41 -21.17
C PRO A 60 8.55 -1.26 -21.32
N GLY A 61 9.27 -2.37 -21.20
CA GLY A 61 10.73 -2.44 -21.28
C GLY A 61 11.47 -1.85 -20.07
N SER A 62 10.76 -1.36 -19.03
CA SER A 62 11.44 -0.84 -17.85
C SER A 62 12.00 -1.97 -16.99
N VAL A 63 13.13 -1.72 -16.34
CA VAL A 63 13.72 -2.61 -15.33
C VAL A 63 12.74 -2.86 -14.18
N ALA A 64 12.92 -3.98 -13.48
CA ALA A 64 12.18 -4.32 -12.27
C ALA A 64 12.20 -3.17 -11.24
N PRO A 65 11.06 -2.51 -10.96
CA PRO A 65 11.02 -1.39 -10.02
C PRO A 65 11.21 -1.81 -8.55
N THR A 66 10.87 -3.04 -8.22
CA THR A 66 10.90 -3.59 -6.86
C THR A 66 11.78 -4.84 -6.83
N LYS A 67 12.81 -4.80 -5.97
CA LYS A 67 13.65 -5.96 -5.66
C LYS A 67 12.91 -6.91 -4.72
N SER A 68 13.38 -8.15 -4.67
CA SER A 68 12.92 -9.14 -3.69
C SER A 68 13.12 -8.67 -2.26
N HIS A 69 12.04 -8.75 -1.48
CA HIS A 69 12.00 -8.41 -0.07
C HIS A 69 10.71 -8.92 0.58
N CYS A 70 10.69 -8.88 1.90
CA CYS A 70 9.50 -8.89 2.74
C CYS A 70 9.33 -7.50 3.36
N ASP A 71 8.11 -7.02 3.61
CA ASP A 71 7.92 -5.72 4.27
C ASP A 71 8.53 -5.72 5.69
N ALA A 72 8.67 -6.89 6.34
CA ALA A 72 9.38 -7.02 7.61
C ALA A 72 10.85 -6.53 7.56
N ASP A 73 11.51 -6.61 6.40
CA ASP A 73 12.88 -6.11 6.19
C ASP A 73 12.96 -4.58 6.37
N TYR A 74 11.82 -3.90 6.22
CA TYR A 74 11.66 -2.46 6.38
C TYR A 74 10.96 -2.07 7.70
N LEU A 75 10.96 -2.97 8.70
CA LEU A 75 10.41 -2.72 10.04
C LEU A 75 8.90 -2.44 10.04
N HIS A 76 8.17 -3.04 9.10
CA HIS A 76 6.71 -3.05 9.12
C HIS A 76 6.16 -3.97 10.21
N ASP A 77 5.01 -3.61 10.80
CA ASP A 77 4.31 -4.43 11.78
C ASP A 77 3.94 -5.78 11.17
N CYS A 78 4.18 -6.87 11.89
CA CYS A 78 3.93 -8.22 11.40
C CYS A 78 2.46 -8.56 11.16
N ASN A 79 1.55 -7.72 11.62
CA ASN A 79 0.11 -7.85 11.40
C ASN A 79 -0.38 -7.03 10.19
N GLU A 80 0.53 -6.39 9.44
CA GLU A 80 0.18 -5.76 8.17
C GLU A 80 -0.20 -6.77 7.11
N LEU A 81 -1.38 -6.55 6.51
CA LEU A 81 -1.77 -7.13 5.25
C LEU A 81 -1.66 -6.08 4.14
N ASN A 82 -1.16 -6.50 2.99
CA ASN A 82 -1.04 -5.66 1.83
C ASN A 82 -2.29 -5.80 0.96
N PHE A 83 -2.76 -4.67 0.45
CA PHE A 83 -3.68 -4.60 -0.67
C PHE A 83 -2.94 -4.04 -1.87
N TRP A 84 -2.92 -4.78 -2.96
CA TRP A 84 -2.37 -4.35 -4.24
C TRP A 84 -3.51 -4.20 -5.25
N VAL A 85 -3.65 -3.01 -5.82
CA VAL A 85 -4.78 -2.61 -6.66
C VAL A 85 -4.26 -2.17 -8.03
N PRO A 86 -4.37 -3.02 -9.06
CA PRO A 86 -4.04 -2.63 -10.43
C PRO A 86 -5.11 -1.72 -11.03
N LEU A 87 -4.65 -0.66 -11.70
CA LEU A 87 -5.47 0.28 -12.50
C LEU A 87 -5.36 0.01 -14.01
N THR A 88 -4.53 -0.96 -14.40
CA THR A 88 -4.45 -1.53 -15.75
C THR A 88 -4.39 -3.06 -15.64
N GLN A 89 -4.65 -3.77 -16.74
CA GLN A 89 -4.55 -5.23 -16.74
C GLN A 89 -3.12 -5.69 -16.39
N ALA A 90 -3.01 -6.55 -15.37
CA ALA A 90 -1.74 -7.03 -14.86
C ALA A 90 -1.70 -8.56 -14.75
N ALA A 91 -0.74 -9.16 -15.43
CA ALA A 91 -0.45 -10.60 -15.45
C ALA A 91 0.99 -10.84 -15.94
N GLY A 92 1.62 -11.93 -15.49
CA GLY A 92 2.97 -12.26 -15.97
C GLY A 92 4.00 -11.17 -15.63
N SER A 93 4.78 -10.75 -16.63
CA SER A 93 5.91 -9.83 -16.44
C SER A 93 5.52 -8.40 -16.07
N ASN A 94 4.27 -8.00 -16.32
CA ASN A 94 3.76 -6.68 -15.92
C ASN A 94 3.02 -6.71 -14.57
N SER A 95 3.25 -7.72 -13.72
CA SER A 95 2.56 -7.88 -12.43
C SER A 95 3.48 -7.81 -11.22
N LEU A 96 2.89 -7.84 -10.03
CA LEU A 96 3.57 -8.10 -8.77
C LEU A 96 3.66 -9.62 -8.57
N TRP A 97 4.83 -10.10 -8.18
CA TRP A 97 5.09 -11.51 -7.91
C TRP A 97 5.20 -11.72 -6.41
N SER A 98 4.64 -12.80 -5.89
CA SER A 98 4.78 -13.20 -4.50
C SER A 98 4.66 -14.72 -4.36
N GLU A 99 5.24 -15.26 -3.29
CA GLU A 99 5.00 -16.64 -2.87
C GLU A 99 3.61 -16.80 -2.25
N SER A 100 3.07 -18.03 -2.27
CA SER A 100 1.73 -18.33 -1.77
C SER A 100 1.62 -18.28 -0.25
N SER A 101 2.71 -18.57 0.43
CA SER A 101 2.84 -18.52 1.89
C SER A 101 4.29 -18.28 2.30
N PRO A 102 4.56 -17.80 3.53
CA PRO A 102 5.91 -17.43 3.94
C PRO A 102 6.93 -18.57 3.79
N GLY A 103 7.96 -18.34 2.98
CA GLY A 103 9.06 -19.29 2.74
C GLY A 103 8.72 -20.45 1.80
N ALA A 104 7.60 -20.40 1.07
CA ALA A 104 7.23 -21.42 0.09
C ALA A 104 8.10 -21.36 -1.18
N GLY A 105 8.56 -20.18 -1.57
CA GLY A 105 9.40 -19.99 -2.77
C GLY A 105 8.69 -20.30 -4.10
N ASP A 106 7.37 -20.46 -4.10
CA ASP A 106 6.53 -20.82 -5.25
C ASP A 106 6.01 -19.57 -5.99
N PHE A 107 6.91 -18.65 -6.29
CA PHE A 107 6.57 -17.32 -6.81
C PHE A 107 5.70 -17.38 -8.07
N ALA A 108 4.56 -16.70 -8.00
CA ALA A 108 3.67 -16.51 -9.13
C ALA A 108 3.29 -15.02 -9.27
N PRO A 109 3.06 -14.54 -10.51
CA PRO A 109 2.49 -13.22 -10.71
C PRO A 109 1.05 -13.21 -10.23
N PHE A 110 0.63 -12.14 -9.57
CA PHE A 110 -0.79 -11.87 -9.43
C PHE A 110 -1.43 -11.64 -10.80
N VAL A 111 -2.67 -12.08 -10.95
CA VAL A 111 -3.48 -11.81 -12.15
C VAL A 111 -4.70 -11.03 -11.68
N ALA A 112 -4.77 -9.76 -12.08
CA ALA A 112 -5.86 -8.86 -11.73
C ALA A 112 -5.89 -7.65 -12.67
N GLY A 113 -7.04 -6.99 -12.76
CA GLY A 113 -7.25 -5.79 -13.55
C GLY A 113 -8.07 -4.72 -12.82
N PRO A 114 -8.50 -3.68 -13.55
CA PRO A 114 -9.30 -2.60 -12.99
C PRO A 114 -10.57 -3.12 -12.31
N GLY A 115 -10.80 -2.69 -11.07
CA GLY A 115 -11.93 -3.11 -10.25
C GLY A 115 -11.62 -4.30 -9.31
N GLU A 116 -10.45 -4.90 -9.43
CA GLU A 116 -9.99 -5.99 -8.57
C GLU A 116 -8.90 -5.51 -7.59
N ALA A 117 -8.76 -6.21 -6.47
CA ALA A 117 -7.72 -5.97 -5.48
C ALA A 117 -7.21 -7.30 -4.94
N ILE A 118 -5.88 -7.42 -4.81
CA ILE A 118 -5.23 -8.59 -4.23
C ILE A 118 -4.86 -8.30 -2.78
N ARG A 119 -5.40 -9.10 -1.87
CA ARG A 119 -4.99 -9.12 -0.46
C ARG A 119 -3.97 -10.23 -0.24
N PHE A 120 -2.78 -9.89 0.25
CA PHE A 120 -1.71 -10.86 0.50
C PHE A 120 -0.87 -10.46 1.72
N TYR A 121 -0.09 -11.41 2.24
CA TYR A 121 0.71 -11.21 3.45
C TYR A 121 2.14 -10.75 3.12
N GLY A 122 2.29 -9.60 2.46
CA GLY A 122 3.58 -9.07 2.01
C GLY A 122 4.59 -8.75 3.14
N ASN A 123 4.14 -8.73 4.40
CA ASN A 123 5.05 -8.67 5.56
C ASN A 123 6.00 -9.87 5.64
N ARG A 124 5.52 -11.07 5.29
CA ARG A 124 6.29 -12.31 5.43
C ARG A 124 6.41 -13.12 4.14
N CYS A 125 5.48 -12.94 3.20
CA CYS A 125 5.62 -13.48 1.86
C CYS A 125 6.59 -12.59 1.07
N GLU A 126 7.67 -13.19 0.60
CA GLU A 126 8.60 -12.52 -0.29
C GLU A 126 7.87 -12.09 -1.57
N HIS A 127 8.14 -10.87 -2.01
CA HIS A 127 7.51 -10.31 -3.19
C HIS A 127 8.44 -9.35 -3.94
N PHE A 128 8.25 -9.31 -5.26
CA PHE A 128 9.08 -8.53 -6.18
C PHE A 128 8.36 -8.24 -7.48
N THR A 129 9.03 -7.49 -8.35
CA THR A 129 8.62 -7.32 -9.74
C THR A 129 9.73 -7.79 -10.65
N VAL A 130 9.37 -8.18 -11.86
CA VAL A 130 10.34 -8.42 -12.95
C VAL A 130 10.33 -7.25 -13.93
N ALA A 131 11.20 -7.29 -14.94
CA ALA A 131 11.14 -6.31 -16.02
C ALA A 131 9.79 -6.41 -16.74
N ASN A 132 9.18 -5.28 -17.07
CA ASN A 132 7.90 -5.28 -17.77
C ASN A 132 8.11 -5.57 -19.26
N GLU A 133 8.06 -6.84 -19.63
CA GLU A 133 8.25 -7.30 -21.02
C GLU A 133 6.95 -7.32 -21.84
N SER A 134 5.83 -6.88 -21.26
CA SER A 134 4.56 -6.86 -21.99
C SER A 134 4.62 -5.86 -23.16
N SER A 135 4.17 -6.30 -24.34
CA SER A 135 4.20 -5.48 -25.55
C SER A 135 3.24 -4.29 -25.42
N GLY A 136 3.79 -3.11 -25.09
CA GLY A 136 3.06 -1.84 -25.11
C GLY A 136 2.16 -1.56 -23.90
N SER A 137 2.12 -2.41 -22.87
CA SER A 137 1.25 -2.19 -21.70
C SER A 137 1.99 -1.59 -20.50
N THR A 138 1.64 -0.35 -20.14
CA THR A 138 2.08 0.28 -18.89
C THR A 138 1.28 -0.28 -17.72
N ARG A 139 1.95 -0.81 -16.70
CA ARG A 139 1.30 -1.13 -15.42
C ARG A 139 1.11 0.13 -14.61
N VAL A 140 -0.13 0.45 -14.28
CA VAL A 140 -0.46 1.44 -13.26
C VAL A 140 -1.12 0.69 -12.12
N SER A 141 -0.61 0.86 -10.91
CA SER A 141 -1.13 0.18 -9.72
C SER A 141 -0.88 1.04 -8.48
N PHE A 142 -1.66 0.87 -7.43
CA PHE A 142 -1.27 1.35 -6.11
C PHE A 142 -1.30 0.23 -5.07
N ASP A 143 -0.50 0.39 -4.02
CA ASP A 143 -0.48 -0.53 -2.88
C ASP A 143 -0.59 0.24 -1.55
N PHE A 144 -1.18 -0.42 -0.56
CA PHE A 144 -1.29 0.08 0.80
C PHE A 144 -1.37 -1.08 1.80
N ARG A 145 -1.07 -0.77 3.07
CA ARG A 145 -1.09 -1.73 4.17
C ARG A 145 -2.24 -1.45 5.13
N VAL A 146 -2.74 -2.51 5.75
CA VAL A 146 -3.84 -2.49 6.72
C VAL A 146 -3.50 -3.39 7.91
N ILE A 147 -3.84 -2.95 9.11
CA ILE A 147 -3.72 -3.72 10.35
C ILE A 147 -5.05 -3.60 11.11
N PRO A 148 -5.71 -4.71 11.51
CA PRO A 148 -6.79 -4.62 12.49
C PRO A 148 -6.30 -3.94 13.77
N LEU A 149 -7.00 -2.91 14.25
CA LEU A 149 -6.50 -2.05 15.33
C LEU A 149 -6.08 -2.85 16.58
N HIS A 150 -6.85 -3.88 16.92
CA HIS A 150 -6.59 -4.74 18.08
C HIS A 150 -5.35 -5.64 17.94
N LEU A 151 -4.79 -5.76 16.73
CA LEU A 151 -3.54 -6.49 16.46
C LEU A 151 -2.32 -5.59 16.36
N TYR A 152 -2.51 -4.27 16.28
CA TYR A 152 -1.39 -3.32 16.15
C TYR A 152 -0.42 -3.45 17.33
N ARG A 153 0.86 -3.56 17.00
CA ARG A 153 1.96 -3.63 17.96
C ARG A 153 2.85 -2.41 17.75
N PRO A 154 2.93 -1.51 18.74
CA PRO A 154 3.88 -0.41 18.67
C PRO A 154 5.30 -0.91 18.37
N PRO A 155 6.03 -0.29 17.44
CA PRO A 155 7.40 -0.66 17.17
C PRO A 155 8.28 -0.41 18.41
N SER A 156 9.42 -1.10 18.51
CA SER A 156 10.42 -0.77 19.53
C SER A 156 10.92 0.68 19.34
N GLU A 157 11.49 1.29 20.38
CA GLU A 157 12.03 2.66 20.28
C GLU A 157 13.04 2.81 19.14
N ASP A 158 13.89 1.83 18.93
CA ASP A 158 14.88 1.85 17.86
C ASP A 158 14.24 1.71 16.47
N ALA A 159 13.21 0.87 16.34
CA ALA A 159 12.46 0.74 15.10
C ALA A 159 11.64 2.01 14.80
N ALA A 160 11.09 2.67 15.83
CA ALA A 160 10.39 3.95 15.73
C ALA A 160 11.30 5.10 15.26
N LYS A 161 12.60 5.07 15.60
CA LYS A 161 13.60 6.05 15.13
C LYS A 161 14.02 5.82 13.68
N ARG A 162 13.94 4.57 13.20
CA ARG A 162 14.44 4.14 11.89
C ARG A 162 13.37 4.04 10.81
N SER A 163 12.10 3.96 11.20
CA SER A 163 10.95 3.89 10.31
C SER A 163 9.97 5.03 10.58
N MET A 164 9.03 5.25 9.66
CA MET A 164 7.88 6.13 9.90
C MET A 164 6.64 5.35 10.36
N HIS A 165 6.75 4.05 10.62
CA HIS A 165 5.62 3.13 10.85
C HIS A 165 5.09 3.18 12.29
N VAL A 166 5.11 4.37 12.89
CA VAL A 166 4.56 4.60 14.23
C VAL A 166 3.14 5.09 14.07
N LEU A 167 2.20 4.47 14.78
CA LEU A 167 0.87 5.04 14.96
C LEU A 167 0.98 6.33 15.77
N ASP A 168 0.55 7.44 15.17
CA ASP A 168 0.48 8.74 15.82
C ASP A 168 -0.88 9.37 15.50
N LEU A 169 -1.85 9.17 16.40
CA LEU A 169 -3.22 9.68 16.23
C LEU A 169 -3.33 11.20 16.47
N GLY A 170 -2.27 11.86 16.97
CA GLY A 170 -2.29 13.26 17.40
C GLY A 170 -1.56 14.25 16.49
N ARG A 171 -0.82 13.79 15.47
CA ARG A 171 -0.06 14.66 14.56
C ARG A 171 -0.46 14.50 13.10
N SER A 172 -0.36 15.60 12.36
CA SER A 172 -0.67 15.69 10.92
C SER A 172 0.31 14.94 9.99
N ASN A 173 1.31 14.23 10.53
CA ASN A 173 2.29 13.48 9.73
C ASN A 173 2.41 11.99 10.13
N CYS A 174 1.29 11.36 10.43
CA CYS A 174 1.23 9.92 10.72
C CYS A 174 1.30 9.06 9.45
N TYR A 175 1.85 7.84 9.59
CA TYR A 175 1.85 6.85 8.52
C TYR A 175 0.50 6.14 8.41
N TYR A 176 -0.10 5.78 9.55
CA TYR A 176 -1.42 5.17 9.63
C TYR A 176 -2.53 6.20 9.89
N VAL A 177 -3.72 5.91 9.36
CA VAL A 177 -4.99 6.54 9.73
C VAL A 177 -5.90 5.46 10.30
N LEU A 178 -6.68 5.82 11.32
CA LEU A 178 -7.73 4.97 11.85
C LEU A 178 -8.96 5.05 10.95
N ALA A 179 -9.43 3.89 10.50
CA ALA A 179 -10.74 3.71 9.89
C ALA A 179 -11.63 2.96 10.87
N GLU A 180 -12.65 3.64 11.38
CA GLU A 180 -13.69 3.03 12.20
C GLU A 180 -14.84 2.57 11.30
N PRO A 181 -15.42 1.38 11.54
CA PRO A 181 -16.66 1.00 10.89
C PRO A 181 -17.72 2.07 11.18
N ALA A 182 -18.60 2.35 10.23
CA ALA A 182 -19.78 3.16 10.52
C ALA A 182 -20.49 2.53 11.72
N ALA A 183 -20.79 3.33 12.74
CA ALA A 183 -21.61 2.87 13.86
C ALA A 183 -22.85 2.22 13.26
N SER A 184 -23.04 0.91 13.49
CA SER A 184 -24.28 0.25 13.09
C SER A 184 -25.40 1.09 13.66
N ALA A 185 -26.16 1.76 12.79
CA ALA A 185 -27.37 2.44 13.20
C ALA A 185 -28.18 1.38 13.95
N GLY A 186 -28.31 1.57 15.26
CA GLY A 186 -28.77 0.53 16.15
C GLY A 186 -30.08 -0.03 15.62
N VAL A 187 -30.09 -1.32 15.29
CA VAL A 187 -31.33 -2.07 15.38
C VAL A 187 -31.61 -2.13 16.87
N LEU A 188 -32.35 -1.14 17.36
CA LEU A 188 -32.96 -1.22 18.68
C LEU A 188 -33.84 -2.48 18.68
N PRO A 189 -33.80 -3.29 19.74
CA PRO A 189 -34.58 -4.52 19.85
C PRO A 189 -36.09 -4.25 19.77
#